data_AF-A0A444ZR41-F1
#
_entry.id   AF-A0A444ZR41-F1
#
_cell.length_a   1.000
_cell.length_b   1.000
_cell.length_c   1.000
_cell.angle_alpha   90.00
_cell.angle_beta   90.00
_cell.angle_gamma   90.00
#
_symmetry.space_group_name_H-M   'P 1'
#
loop_
_entity.id
_entity.type
_entity.pdbx_description
1 polymer ?
#
loop_
_entity_poly.entity_id
_entity_poly.type
_entity_poly.pdbx_seq_one_letter_code
_entity_poly.pdbx_strand_id
1 'polypeptide(L)'
;MAASTASQRHDMRAIEEEENEVLRFEDEDIQESIEKCKRSLIGKLLADRKFSSGTLEAALYAIWRQLEGFRVMDHGKNLFQFFFSSEVDMLRVEKGGPWSFKNYILHLKRWREDNPIDEKEFSCVPIWIQL
;
A
#
# COMPACT_ATOMS: atom_id res chain seq x y z
N MET A 1 6.77 -65.64 3.70
CA MET A 1 6.13 -64.51 4.40
C MET A 1 7.17 -63.39 4.47
N ALA A 2 6.97 -62.32 3.66
CA ALA A 2 7.55 -60.95 3.67
C ALA A 2 9.09 -60.76 3.79
N ALA A 3 9.79 -59.79 3.17
CA ALA A 3 9.52 -58.72 2.20
C ALA A 3 10.91 -58.31 1.62
N SER A 4 11.12 -58.33 0.30
CA SER A 4 10.97 -57.24 -0.69
C SER A 4 11.90 -56.03 -0.55
N THR A 5 12.74 -55.92 -1.58
CA THR A 5 13.76 -54.97 -2.02
C THR A 5 13.33 -53.50 -2.12
N ALA A 6 14.35 -52.64 -1.90
CA ALA A 6 14.60 -51.27 -2.36
C ALA A 6 13.56 -50.56 -3.26
N SER A 7 13.20 -49.33 -2.90
CA SER A 7 13.15 -48.16 -3.80
C SER A 7 12.65 -46.94 -3.03
N GLN A 8 13.54 -46.07 -2.56
CA GLN A 8 13.15 -44.75 -2.04
C GLN A 8 14.35 -43.81 -2.03
N ARG A 9 14.78 -43.41 -3.24
CA ARG A 9 15.83 -42.38 -3.43
C ARG A 9 15.60 -41.45 -4.62
N HIS A 10 14.40 -41.41 -5.20
CA HIS A 10 14.17 -40.63 -6.44
C HIS A 10 13.13 -39.52 -6.37
N ASP A 11 12.47 -39.29 -5.23
CA ASP A 11 11.32 -38.37 -5.16
C ASP A 11 11.61 -37.02 -4.48
N MET A 12 12.89 -36.69 -4.23
CA MET A 12 13.29 -35.46 -3.52
C MET A 12 14.11 -34.50 -4.37
N ARG A 13 14.10 -34.66 -5.70
CA ARG A 13 14.88 -33.84 -6.63
C ARG A 13 14.03 -33.02 -7.61
N ALA A 14 12.71 -33.01 -7.44
CA ALA A 14 11.78 -32.35 -8.37
C ALA A 14 11.06 -31.14 -7.76
N ILE A 15 11.53 -30.60 -6.62
CA ILE A 15 10.90 -29.44 -5.94
C ILE A 15 11.76 -28.16 -6.05
N GLU A 16 13.03 -28.24 -6.48
CA GLU A 16 13.95 -27.10 -6.45
C GLU A 16 14.04 -26.28 -7.76
N GLU A 17 13.25 -26.59 -8.79
CA GLU A 17 13.39 -25.96 -10.13
C GLU A 17 12.23 -25.04 -10.57
N GLU A 18 11.15 -24.88 -9.78
CA GLU A 18 9.98 -24.07 -10.20
C GLU A 18 9.91 -22.62 -9.69
N GLU A 19 10.82 -22.16 -8.82
CA GLU A 19 10.75 -20.79 -8.25
C GLU A 19 11.88 -19.87 -8.71
N ASN A 20 12.09 -19.74 -10.02
CA ASN A 20 12.94 -18.67 -10.54
C ASN A 20 12.36 -18.01 -11.80
N GLU A 21 11.05 -17.74 -11.76
CA GLU A 21 10.39 -16.89 -12.75
C GLU A 21 10.85 -15.44 -12.53
N VAL A 22 11.83 -15.00 -13.33
CA VAL A 22 12.30 -13.62 -13.33
C VAL A 22 11.33 -12.76 -14.13
N LEU A 23 10.51 -11.96 -13.44
CA LEU A 23 9.70 -10.92 -14.06
C LEU A 23 10.62 -9.79 -14.55
N ARG A 24 10.65 -9.55 -15.87
CA ARG A 24 11.34 -8.41 -16.48
C ARG A 24 10.31 -7.33 -16.80
N PHE A 25 10.58 -6.11 -16.34
CA PHE A 25 9.82 -4.92 -16.70
C PHE A 25 10.66 -4.11 -17.68
N GLU A 26 10.02 -3.52 -18.69
CA GLU A 26 10.68 -2.57 -19.58
C GLU A 26 10.82 -1.20 -18.89
N ASP A 27 11.74 -0.37 -19.35
CA ASP A 27 11.97 0.96 -18.76
C ASP A 27 10.72 1.84 -18.86
N GLU A 28 9.91 1.67 -19.92
CA GLU A 28 8.62 2.34 -20.07
C GLU A 28 7.62 1.96 -18.98
N ASP A 29 7.56 0.69 -18.58
CA ASP A 29 6.63 0.19 -17.54
C ASP A 29 6.98 0.78 -16.17
N ILE A 30 8.29 0.88 -15.89
CA ILE A 30 8.82 1.48 -14.68
C ILE A 30 8.45 2.97 -14.64
N GLN A 31 8.69 3.68 -15.74
CA GLN A 31 8.42 5.11 -15.81
C GLN A 31 6.93 5.43 -15.70
N GLU A 32 6.05 4.64 -16.33
CA GLU A 32 4.60 4.78 -16.18
C GLU A 32 4.17 4.58 -14.72
N SER A 33 4.76 3.59 -14.05
CA SER A 33 4.48 3.30 -12.64
C SER A 33 4.93 4.43 -11.72
N ILE A 34 6.11 5.01 -11.97
CA ILE A 34 6.62 6.18 -11.23
C ILE A 34 5.68 7.37 -11.40
N GLU A 35 5.22 7.67 -12.61
CA GLU A 35 4.29 8.78 -12.87
C GLU A 35 2.94 8.59 -12.15
N LYS A 36 2.43 7.36 -12.09
CA LYS A 36 1.23 7.04 -11.29
C LYS A 36 1.49 7.25 -9.79
N CYS A 37 2.65 6.82 -9.29
CA CYS A 37 3.03 6.97 -7.89
C CYS A 37 3.28 8.44 -7.48
N LYS A 38 3.76 9.31 -8.38
CA LYS A 38 3.92 10.75 -8.13
C LYS A 38 2.61 11.47 -7.77
N ARG A 39 1.47 10.90 -8.19
CA ARG A 39 0.10 11.36 -7.84
C ARG A 39 -0.52 10.51 -6.74
N SER A 40 0.28 10.15 -5.75
CA SER A 40 -0.18 9.35 -4.63
C SER A 40 0.26 9.88 -3.28
N LEU A 41 -0.53 9.57 -2.26
CA LEU A 41 -0.20 9.81 -0.86
C LEU A 41 0.00 8.46 -0.18
N ILE A 42 1.05 8.35 0.64
CA ILE A 42 1.17 7.29 1.62
C ILE A 42 0.45 7.71 2.88
N GLY A 43 -0.37 6.83 3.43
CA GLY A 43 -1.00 7.09 4.72
C GLY A 43 -0.96 5.91 5.68
N LYS A 44 -0.66 6.23 6.94
CA LYS A 44 -0.73 5.29 8.05
C LYS A 44 -1.99 5.58 8.85
N LEU A 45 -2.85 4.58 8.98
CA LEU A 45 -3.97 4.64 9.91
C LEU A 45 -3.47 4.20 11.29
N LEU A 46 -3.49 5.13 12.24
CA LEU A 46 -3.02 4.93 13.61
C LEU A 46 -4.11 4.20 14.41
N ALA A 47 -4.24 2.90 14.14
CA ALA A 47 -5.22 1.99 14.75
C ALA A 47 -4.55 0.70 15.24
N ASP A 48 -5.12 0.13 16.31
CA ASP A 48 -4.76 -1.17 16.88
C ASP A 48 -5.35 -2.36 16.11
N ARG A 49 -6.42 -2.11 15.34
CA ARG A 49 -7.11 -3.07 14.48
C ARG A 49 -6.74 -2.90 13.01
N LYS A 50 -6.85 -3.98 12.23
CA LYS A 50 -6.67 -3.97 10.78
C LYS A 50 -7.92 -3.50 10.04
N PHE A 51 -7.72 -2.85 8.90
CA PHE A 51 -8.78 -2.47 7.97
C PHE A 51 -8.43 -2.91 6.56
N SER A 52 -9.44 -3.32 5.79
CA SER A 52 -9.22 -3.63 4.37
C SER A 52 -9.16 -2.36 3.53
N SER A 53 -8.36 -2.39 2.46
CA SER A 53 -8.28 -1.31 1.47
C SER A 53 -9.67 -0.94 0.94
N GLY A 54 -10.52 -1.91 0.60
CA GLY A 54 -11.87 -1.65 0.08
C GLY A 54 -12.79 -0.91 1.07
N THR A 55 -12.68 -1.19 2.38
CA THR A 55 -13.43 -0.44 3.39
C THR A 55 -12.96 1.01 3.47
N LEU A 56 -11.64 1.19 3.42
CA LEU A 56 -11.02 2.50 3.51
C LEU A 56 -11.29 3.32 2.24
N GLU A 57 -11.20 2.70 1.07
CA GLU A 57 -11.51 3.28 -0.22
C GLU A 57 -12.94 3.82 -0.28
N ALA A 58 -13.93 2.98 0.06
CA ALA A 58 -15.34 3.40 0.03
C ALA A 58 -15.62 4.58 0.99
N ALA A 59 -15.03 4.54 2.20
CA ALA A 59 -15.23 5.58 3.18
C ALA A 59 -14.53 6.90 2.80
N LEU A 60 -13.27 6.83 2.39
CA LEU A 60 -12.49 8.01 2.02
C LEU A 60 -12.95 8.60 0.70
N TYR A 61 -13.45 7.80 -0.23
CA TYR A 61 -14.12 8.30 -1.43
C TYR A 61 -15.28 9.23 -1.07
N ALA A 62 -16.11 8.86 -0.08
CA ALA A 62 -17.18 9.71 0.40
C ALA A 62 -16.65 10.95 1.16
N ILE A 63 -15.69 10.77 2.07
CA ILE A 63 -15.11 11.87 2.88
C ILE A 63 -14.39 12.91 1.99
N TRP A 64 -13.71 12.45 0.94
CA TRP A 64 -12.91 13.30 0.05
C TRP A 64 -13.67 13.83 -1.16
N ARG A 65 -15.00 13.73 -1.15
CA ARG A 65 -15.92 14.29 -2.16
C ARG A 65 -15.83 13.62 -3.54
N GLN A 66 -15.93 12.29 -3.57
CA GLN A 66 -16.11 11.49 -4.77
C GLN A 66 -15.00 11.70 -5.81
N LEU A 67 -13.75 11.51 -5.38
CA LEU A 67 -12.57 11.68 -6.22
C LEU A 67 -12.54 10.70 -7.38
N GLU A 68 -12.58 11.20 -8.62
CA GLU A 68 -12.55 10.37 -9.82
C GLU A 68 -11.23 9.57 -9.94
N GLY A 69 -11.36 8.26 -10.22
CA GLY A 69 -10.21 7.34 -10.34
C GLY A 69 -9.47 7.09 -9.03
N PHE A 70 -10.04 7.47 -7.88
CA PHE A 70 -9.48 7.18 -6.57
C PHE A 70 -9.34 5.68 -6.32
N ARG A 71 -8.14 5.25 -5.91
CA ARG A 71 -7.86 3.86 -5.55
C ARG A 71 -6.98 3.76 -4.32
N VAL A 72 -7.14 2.67 -3.57
CA VAL A 72 -6.35 2.39 -2.38
C VAL A 72 -5.61 1.06 -2.51
N MET A 73 -4.30 1.11 -2.32
CA MET A 73 -3.43 -0.08 -2.23
C MET A 73 -3.02 -0.30 -0.77
N ASP A 74 -3.07 -1.55 -0.31
CA ASP A 74 -2.66 -1.96 1.03
C ASP A 74 -1.19 -2.40 1.02
N HIS A 75 -0.38 -1.80 1.88
CA HIS A 75 1.04 -2.13 2.11
C HIS A 75 1.25 -2.91 3.41
N GLY A 76 0.16 -3.32 4.08
CA GLY A 76 0.16 -4.02 5.34
C GLY A 76 0.34 -3.10 6.55
N LYS A 77 0.09 -3.64 7.75
CA LYS A 77 0.23 -2.91 9.03
C LYS A 77 -0.50 -1.55 9.04
N ASN A 78 -1.69 -1.46 8.43
CA ASN A 78 -2.46 -0.21 8.31
C ASN A 78 -1.73 0.92 7.54
N LEU A 79 -0.78 0.56 6.68
CA LEU A 79 -0.14 1.45 5.74
C LEU A 79 -0.80 1.28 4.39
N PHE A 80 -1.22 2.40 3.79
CA PHE A 80 -1.95 2.41 2.53
C PHE A 80 -1.35 3.44 1.58
N GLN A 81 -1.53 3.22 0.28
CA GLN A 81 -1.22 4.20 -0.75
C GLN A 81 -2.51 4.59 -1.48
N PHE A 82 -2.73 5.89 -1.56
CA PHE A 82 -3.90 6.52 -2.12
C PHE A 82 -3.54 7.14 -3.46
N PHE A 83 -4.13 6.66 -4.55
CA PHE A 83 -3.87 7.16 -5.89
C PHE A 83 -4.94 8.16 -6.33
N PHE A 84 -4.51 9.25 -6.97
CA PHE A 84 -5.36 10.33 -7.43
C PHE A 84 -5.17 10.58 -8.92
N SER A 85 -6.26 10.83 -9.64
CA SER A 85 -6.19 11.24 -11.05
C SER A 85 -5.75 12.70 -11.20
N SER A 86 -6.16 13.54 -10.24
CA SER A 86 -5.96 15.00 -10.21
C SER A 86 -4.96 15.39 -9.11
N GLU A 87 -3.88 16.08 -9.50
CA GLU A 87 -2.92 16.62 -8.53
C GLU A 87 -3.56 17.68 -7.61
N VAL A 88 -4.53 18.44 -8.12
CA VAL A 88 -5.25 19.44 -7.33
C VAL A 88 -6.02 18.78 -6.18
N ASP A 89 -6.66 17.64 -6.44
CA ASP A 89 -7.36 16.88 -5.42
C ASP A 89 -6.42 16.22 -4.41
N MET A 90 -5.30 15.67 -4.89
CA MET A 90 -4.26 15.13 -4.02
C MET A 90 -3.73 16.21 -3.06
N LEU A 91 -3.40 17.40 -3.57
CA LEU A 91 -2.91 18.52 -2.76
C LEU A 91 -3.99 19.03 -1.78
N ARG A 92 -5.26 19.04 -2.19
CA ARG A 92 -6.38 19.39 -1.31
C ARG A 92 -6.52 18.39 -0.17
N VAL A 93 -6.42 17.10 -0.46
CA VAL A 93 -6.48 16.05 0.56
C VAL A 93 -5.26 16.13 1.48
N GLU A 94 -4.06 16.29 0.94
CA GLU A 94 -2.82 16.45 1.72
C GLU A 94 -2.92 17.62 2.71
N LYS A 95 -3.39 18.79 2.26
CA LYS A 95 -3.47 20.01 3.09
C LYS A 95 -4.71 20.08 3.99
N GLY A 96 -5.74 19.29 3.70
CA GLY A 96 -7.00 19.30 4.45
C GLY A 96 -6.98 18.51 5.76
N GLY A 97 -5.87 17.85 6.09
CA GLY A 97 -5.74 17.06 7.31
C GLY A 97 -5.67 17.88 8.61
N PRO A 98 -5.68 17.21 9.78
CA PRO A 98 -5.62 15.76 9.96
C PRO A 98 -6.95 15.07 9.58
N TRP A 99 -6.86 13.92 8.92
CA TRP A 99 -8.04 13.11 8.57
C TRP A 99 -8.33 12.09 9.65
N SER A 100 -9.60 11.80 9.89
CA SER A 100 -10.04 10.75 10.80
C SER A 100 -10.94 9.74 10.09
N PHE A 101 -10.74 8.46 10.37
CA PHE A 101 -11.61 7.37 9.92
C PHE A 101 -11.97 6.49 11.12
N LYS A 102 -13.27 6.37 11.43
CA LYS A 102 -13.78 5.62 12.60
C LYS A 102 -13.03 5.96 13.91
N ASN A 103 -12.82 7.25 14.15
CA ASN A 103 -12.08 7.81 15.30
C ASN A 103 -10.58 7.49 15.36
N TYR A 104 -10.01 6.89 14.31
CA TYR A 104 -8.56 6.72 14.16
C TYR A 104 -8.00 7.81 13.26
N ILE A 105 -6.80 8.31 13.61
CA ILE A 105 -6.11 9.32 12.83
C ILE A 105 -5.48 8.67 11.60
N LEU A 106 -5.73 9.24 10.43
CA LEU A 106 -5.04 8.92 9.18
C LEU A 106 -3.98 9.98 8.92
N HIS A 107 -2.72 9.61 9.12
CA HIS A 107 -1.58 10.47 8.84
C HIS A 107 -1.14 10.28 7.39
N LEU A 108 -1.16 11.35 6.59
CA LEU A 108 -0.80 11.34 5.17
C LEU A 108 0.55 12.02 4.91
N LYS A 109 1.29 11.48 3.94
CA LYS A 109 2.50 12.07 3.37
C LYS A 109 2.51 11.86 1.86
N ARG A 110 3.13 12.77 1.11
CA ARG A 110 3.35 12.59 -0.33
C ARG A 110 4.33 11.45 -0.60
N TRP A 111 3.98 10.57 -1.54
CA TRP A 111 4.92 9.55 -2.00
C TRP A 111 6.09 10.19 -2.75
N ARG A 112 7.30 9.64 -2.57
CA ARG A 112 8.51 10.06 -3.28
C ARG A 112 9.32 8.83 -3.67
N GLU A 113 9.92 8.88 -4.85
CA GLU A 113 10.73 7.79 -5.40
C GLU A 113 11.99 7.51 -4.58
N ASP A 114 12.62 8.58 -4.07
CA ASP A 114 13.86 8.54 -3.28
C ASP A 114 13.65 8.23 -1.80
N ASN A 115 12.40 8.13 -1.34
CA ASN A 115 12.08 7.90 0.07
C ASN A 115 11.30 6.59 0.27
N PRO A 116 11.98 5.49 0.66
CA PRO A 116 11.29 4.26 1.00
C PRO A 116 10.35 4.50 2.19
N ILE A 117 9.24 3.78 2.22
CA ILE A 117 8.22 3.98 3.25
C ILE A 117 8.73 3.45 4.60
N ASP A 118 9.19 4.34 5.49
CA ASP A 118 9.52 4.01 6.88
C ASP A 118 8.31 4.25 7.79
N GLU A 119 7.91 3.25 8.57
CA GLU A 119 6.80 3.39 9.53
C GLU A 119 7.08 4.45 10.61
N LYS A 120 8.35 4.68 10.96
CA LYS A 120 8.73 5.66 11.99
C LYS A 120 8.36 7.08 11.61
N GLU A 121 8.30 7.36 10.32
CA GLU A 121 7.91 8.65 9.77
C GLU A 121 6.47 9.05 10.09
N PHE A 122 5.63 8.08 10.46
CA PHE A 122 4.21 8.30 10.75
C PHE A 122 3.90 8.44 12.24
N SER A 123 4.92 8.51 13.11
CA SER A 123 4.78 8.53 14.57
C SER A 123 4.16 9.79 15.16
N CYS A 124 4.25 10.93 14.47
CA CYS A 124 3.76 12.22 14.94
C CYS A 124 2.85 12.86 13.89
N VAL A 125 1.75 13.47 14.30
CA VAL A 125 0.82 14.20 13.42
C VAL A 125 0.68 15.64 13.91
N PRO A 126 0.93 16.66 13.06
CA PRO A 126 0.66 18.04 13.43
C PRO A 126 -0.86 18.27 13.51
N ILE A 127 -1.33 18.88 14.60
CA ILE A 127 -2.74 19.20 14.83
C ILE A 127 -2.87 20.70 15.04
N TRP A 128 -3.80 21.33 14.34
CA TRP A 128 -4.17 22.73 14.55
C TRP A 128 -5.16 22.83 15.71
N ILE A 129 -4.83 23.65 16.71
CA ILE A 129 -5.74 24.02 17.79
C ILE A 129 -6.18 25.47 17.57
N GLN A 130 -7.49 25.71 17.70
CA GLN A 130 -8.04 27.05 17.77
C GLN A 130 -8.46 27.30 19.21
N LEU A 131 -7.83 28.28 19.86
CA LEU A 131 -8.12 28.70 21.23
C LEU A 131 -9.28 29.70 21.29
#